data_AF-J0L1S6-F1
#
_entry.id   AF-J0L1S6-F1
#
_cell.length_a   1.000
_cell.length_b   1.000
_cell.length_c   1.000
_cell.angle_alpha   90.00
_cell.angle_beta   90.00
_cell.angle_gamma   90.00
#
_symmetry.space_group_name_H-M   'P 1'
#
loop_
_entity.id
_entity.type
_entity.pdbx_description
1 polymer ?
#
loop_
_entity_poly.entity_id
_entity_poly.type
_entity_poly.pdbx_seq_one_letter_code
_entity_poly.pdbx_strand_id
1 'polypeptide(L)' 'MKRIFSCVTLVLLSACSPQADRIYTVDEFVADNTLLTKILGECRNNPGKLGETPNCRNAEAADGKLRLERMRKSLGG' A
#
# COMPACT_ATOMS: atom_id res chain seq x y z
N MET A 1 48.45 -1.40 15.90
CA MET A 1 47.06 -1.06 16.28
C MET A 1 46.57 0.22 15.57
N LYS A 2 46.56 0.25 14.23
CA LYS A 2 46.09 1.44 13.46
C LYS A 2 45.39 1.07 12.13
N ARG A 3 45.34 -0.22 11.79
CA ARG A 3 44.76 -0.75 10.54
C ARG A 3 43.37 -1.36 10.69
N ILE A 4 42.94 -1.64 11.93
CA ILE A 4 41.64 -2.27 12.22
C ILE A 4 40.49 -1.24 12.17
N PHE A 5 40.81 0.05 12.42
CA PHE A 5 39.84 1.14 12.42
C PHE A 5 39.25 1.48 11.04
N SER A 6 39.84 0.99 9.94
CA SER A 6 39.47 1.41 8.60
C SER A 6 38.34 0.58 7.94
N CYS A 7 37.99 -0.58 8.50
CA CYS A 7 36.98 -1.48 7.90
C CYS A 7 35.56 -1.32 8.47
N VAL A 8 35.38 -0.60 9.58
CA VAL A 8 34.09 -0.53 10.28
C VAL A 8 33.10 0.43 9.59
N THR A 9 33.57 1.33 8.73
CA THR A 9 32.73 2.38 8.11
C THR A 9 31.87 1.89 6.93
N LEU A 10 32.07 0.67 6.41
CA LEU A 10 31.35 0.20 5.22
C LEU A 10 30.06 -0.61 5.52
N VAL A 11 29.78 -0.94 6.78
CA VAL A 11 28.69 -1.89 7.12
C VAL A 11 27.34 -1.21 7.37
N LEU A 12 27.27 0.12 7.48
CA LEU A 12 26.05 0.83 7.92
C LEU A 12 25.05 1.21 6.82
N LEU A 13 25.24 0.78 5.56
CA LEU A 13 24.40 1.21 4.42
C LEU A 13 23.27 0.24 4.02
N SER A 14 23.07 -0.89 4.72
CA SER A 14 22.02 -1.87 4.35
C SER A 14 20.61 -1.57 4.90
N ALA A 15 20.41 -0.47 5.63
CA ALA A 15 19.11 -0.17 6.26
C ALA A 15 18.12 0.63 5.39
N CYS A 16 18.51 1.06 4.18
CA CYS A 16 17.65 1.87 3.32
C CYS A 16 16.93 1.02 2.26
N SER A 17 16.24 -0.04 2.69
CA SER A 17 15.15 -0.60 1.89
C SER A 17 13.86 0.05 2.39
N PRO A 18 12.99 0.59 1.53
CA PRO A 18 11.62 0.86 1.94
C PRO A 18 11.11 -0.43 2.58
N GLN A 19 10.70 -0.35 3.84
CA GLN A 19 9.99 -1.45 4.48
C GLN A 19 8.84 -1.76 3.52
N ALA A 20 8.82 -2.95 2.95
CA ALA A 20 7.75 -3.32 2.04
C ALA A 20 6.48 -3.30 2.89
N ASP A 21 5.69 -2.23 2.73
CA ASP A 21 4.39 -2.15 3.38
C ASP A 21 3.62 -3.42 3.07
N ARG A 22 2.96 -3.98 4.08
CA ARG A 22 2.13 -5.18 3.90
C ARG A 22 1.23 -4.97 2.69
N ILE A 23 1.27 -5.91 1.75
CA ILE A 23 0.35 -5.90 0.61
C ILE A 23 -0.97 -6.45 1.09
N TYR A 24 -2.01 -5.62 1.06
CA TYR A 24 -3.37 -5.99 1.39
C TYR A 24 -4.10 -6.46 0.14
N THR A 25 -4.85 -7.54 0.26
CA THR A 25 -5.70 -8.08 -0.80
C THR A 25 -6.97 -7.25 -0.96
N VAL A 26 -7.64 -7.41 -2.10
CA VAL A 26 -8.93 -6.77 -2.37
C VAL A 26 -9.97 -7.14 -1.30
N ASP A 27 -10.03 -8.41 -0.87
CA ASP A 27 -11.02 -8.85 0.10
C ASP A 27 -10.77 -8.32 1.52
N GLU A 28 -9.50 -8.12 1.90
CA GLU A 28 -9.15 -7.43 3.15
C GLU A 28 -9.62 -5.97 3.13
N PHE A 29 -9.47 -5.28 2.00
CA PHE A 29 -10.00 -3.92 1.83
C PHE A 29 -11.54 -3.87 1.81
N VAL A 30 -12.19 -4.87 1.22
CA VAL A 30 -13.66 -4.98 1.24
C VAL A 30 -14.17 -5.22 2.66
N ALA A 31 -13.42 -5.98 3.47
CA ALA A 31 -13.77 -6.29 4.86
C ALA A 31 -13.54 -5.10 5.82
N ASP A 32 -12.59 -4.22 5.52
CA ASP A 32 -12.27 -3.04 6.34
C ASP A 32 -12.33 -1.74 5.54
N ASN A 33 -13.49 -1.08 5.59
CA ASN A 33 -13.73 0.19 4.91
C ASN A 33 -12.88 1.35 5.47
N THR A 34 -12.43 1.27 6.72
CA THR A 34 -11.57 2.30 7.33
C THR A 34 -10.18 2.23 6.73
N LEU A 35 -9.63 1.02 6.64
CA LEU A 35 -8.35 0.75 5.97
C LEU A 35 -8.42 1.16 4.49
N LEU A 36 -9.49 0.79 3.78
CA LEU A 36 -9.70 1.16 2.39
C LEU A 36 -9.71 2.68 2.19
N THR A 37 -10.47 3.41 3.00
CA THR A 37 -10.57 4.88 2.89
C THR A 37 -9.22 5.54 3.14
N LYS A 38 -8.46 5.05 4.14
CA LYS A 38 -7.12 5.54 4.44
C LYS A 38 -6.19 5.37 3.24
N ILE A 39 -6.07 4.14 2.72
CA ILE A 39 -5.16 3.85 1.60
C ILE A 39 -5.56 4.61 0.34
N LEU A 40 -6.86 4.67 -0.01
CA LEU A 40 -7.30 5.49 -1.15
C LEU A 40 -6.95 6.97 -0.99
N GLY A 41 -7.03 7.50 0.23
CA GLY A 41 -6.57 8.87 0.53
C GLY A 41 -5.08 9.05 0.24
N GLU A 42 -4.25 8.12 0.71
CA GLU A 42 -2.80 8.12 0.46
C GLU A 42 -2.48 8.02 -1.05
N CYS A 43 -3.18 7.14 -1.77
CA CYS A 43 -3.05 6.95 -3.22
C CYS A 43 -3.42 8.21 -4.00
N ARG A 44 -4.57 8.83 -3.69
CA ARG A 44 -5.06 10.04 -4.37
C ARG A 44 -4.20 11.27 -4.12
N ASN A 45 -3.53 11.34 -2.97
CA ASN A 45 -2.61 12.42 -2.66
C ASN A 45 -1.26 12.30 -3.41
N ASN A 46 -0.92 11.10 -3.90
CA ASN A 46 0.36 10.83 -4.58
C ASN A 46 0.19 9.98 -5.85
N PRO A 47 -0.67 10.40 -6.81
CA PRO A 47 -1.09 9.54 -7.91
C PRO A 47 0.10 9.07 -8.78
N GLY A 48 1.11 9.92 -8.99
CA GLY A 48 2.29 9.55 -9.78
C GLY A 48 3.27 8.58 -9.10
N LYS A 49 3.39 8.62 -7.77
CA LYS A 49 4.35 7.77 -7.03
C LYS A 49 3.73 6.47 -6.52
N LEU A 50 2.45 6.51 -6.14
CA LEU A 50 1.80 5.40 -5.44
C LEU A 50 0.73 4.71 -6.28
N GLY A 51 0.21 5.31 -7.35
CA GLY A 51 -0.89 4.74 -8.15
C GLY A 51 -0.60 3.33 -8.69
N GLU A 52 0.66 3.04 -9.01
CA GLU A 52 1.09 1.73 -9.51
C GLU A 52 1.50 0.74 -8.42
N THR A 53 1.42 1.13 -7.14
CA THR A 53 1.73 0.21 -6.04
C THR A 53 0.64 -0.87 -5.93
N PRO A 54 0.99 -2.09 -5.49
CA PRO A 54 0.02 -3.16 -5.28
C PRO A 54 -1.15 -2.74 -4.37
N ASN A 55 -0.87 -1.97 -3.31
CA ASN A 55 -1.90 -1.51 -2.38
C ASN A 55 -2.88 -0.51 -3.02
N CYS A 56 -2.41 0.42 -3.84
CA CYS A 56 -3.31 1.35 -4.53
C CYS A 56 -4.17 0.64 -5.58
N ARG A 57 -3.59 -0.28 -6.36
CA ARG A 57 -4.34 -1.09 -7.33
C ARG A 57 -5.40 -1.96 -6.64
N ASN A 58 -5.06 -2.60 -5.53
CA ASN A 58 -6.01 -3.43 -4.77
C ASN A 58 -7.10 -2.59 -4.10
N ALA A 59 -6.77 -1.41 -3.58
CA ALA A 59 -7.72 -0.48 -2.98
C ALA A 59 -8.71 0.07 -4.03
N GLU A 60 -8.24 0.45 -5.21
CA GLU A 60 -9.11 0.89 -6.31
C GLU A 60 -10.05 -0.22 -6.79
N ALA A 61 -9.54 -1.45 -6.91
CA ALA A 61 -10.37 -2.62 -7.24
C ALA A 61 -11.45 -2.87 -6.17
N ALA A 62 -11.10 -2.74 -4.88
CA ALA A 62 -12.04 -2.88 -3.77
C ALA A 62 -13.13 -1.80 -3.79
N ASP A 63 -12.77 -0.53 -4.01
CA ASP A 63 -13.74 0.58 -4.15
C ASP A 63 -14.71 0.34 -5.32
N GLY A 64 -14.17 -0.10 -6.46
CA GLY A 64 -14.97 -0.48 -7.62
C GLY A 64 -15.96 -1.60 -7.31
N LYS A 65 -15.51 -2.68 -6.65
CA LYS A 65 -16.36 -3.79 -6.20
C LYS A 65 -17.47 -3.31 -5.27
N LEU A 66 -17.13 -2.54 -4.23
CA LEU A 66 -18.11 -1.99 -3.29
C LEU A 66 -19.12 -1.04 -3.95
N ARG A 67 -18.70 -0.27 -4.95
CA ARG A 67 -19.60 0.61 -5.71
C ARG A 67 -20.59 -0.19 -6.55
N LEU A 68 -20.12 -1.25 -7.23
CA LEU A 68 -20.99 -2.15 -7.99
C LEU A 68 -21.96 -2.90 -7.07
N GLU A 69 -21.51 -3.38 -5.91
CA GLU A 69 -22.39 -4.03 -4.94
C GLU A 69 -23.49 -3.10 -4.40
N ARG A 70 -23.15 -1.83 -4.13
CA ARG A 70 -24.14 -0.82 -3.74
C ARG A 70 -25.15 -0.55 -4.85
N MET A 71 -24.69 -0.49 -6.10
CA MET A 71 -25.57 -0.32 -7.26
C MET A 71 -26.50 -1.52 -7.40
N ARG A 72 -25.98 -2.75 -7.32
CA ARG A 72 -26.77 -3.99 -7.40
C ARG A 72 -27.88 -4.02 -6.34
N LYS A 73 -27.54 -3.70 -5.09
CA LYS A 73 -28.52 -3.59 -3.99
C LYS A 73 -29.59 -2.53 -4.26
N SER A 74 -29.20 -1.40 -4.84
CA SER A 74 -30.13 -0.30 -5.18
C SER A 74 -31.10 -0.67 -6.31
N LEU A 75 -30.70 -1.60 -7.18
CA LEU A 75 -31.51 -2.12 -8.29
C LEU A 75 -32.39 -3.33 -7.90
N GLY A 76 -32.42 -3.70 -6.61
CA GLY A 76 -33.25 -4.80 -6.10
C GLY A 76 -32.66 -6.20 -6.31
N GLY A 77 -31.34 -6.30 -6.52
CA GLY A 77 -30.63 -7.57 -6.62
C GLY A 77 -30.14 -8.16 -5.30
#